data_AF-A0A177L4I3-F1
#
_entry.id   AF-A0A177L4I3-F1
#
_cell.length_a   1.000
_cell.length_b   1.000
_cell.length_c   1.000
_cell.angle_alpha   90.00
_cell.angle_beta   90.00
_cell.angle_gamma   90.00
#
_symmetry.space_group_name_H-M   'P 1'
#
loop_
_entity.id
_entity.type
_entity.pdbx_description
1 polymer ?
#
loop_
_entity_poly.entity_id
_entity_poly.type
_entity_poly.pdbx_seq_one_letter_code
_entity_poly.pdbx_strand_id
1 'polypeptide(L)'
;MTFIQKVDLDTFKETHQRRMQQDRIKQRIFYDRKNNYAFYQRFSSDQIREARLIRMKDKWAFLLLPSGEEVSFNEGIYKFELTPDYPLTFGKRTGTPGYAKISALPLGYSLTRQFIDLLYQQGSISNVYMDIQESQMAILLKDTSFHDVPAEMAHFLESKLEEGKITIHQNQIKIESSETILSIAVSNEIKDKIKEMADQQDTSMQEIASRIIDEYFSK
;
A
#
# COMPACT_ATOMS: atom_id res chain seq x y z
N MET A 1 10.94 37.35 -11.31
CA MET A 1 10.60 36.66 -10.04
C MET A 1 9.10 36.40 -10.07
N THR A 2 8.69 35.14 -10.13
CA THR A 2 7.27 34.80 -10.21
C THR A 2 6.77 34.46 -8.82
N PHE A 3 5.94 35.34 -8.24
CA PHE A 3 5.30 35.13 -6.96
C PHE A 3 4.19 34.09 -7.12
N ILE A 4 4.33 32.94 -6.45
CA ILE A 4 3.26 31.94 -6.35
C ILE A 4 2.11 32.59 -5.58
N GLN A 5 0.94 32.71 -6.21
CA GLN A 5 -0.23 33.29 -5.56
C GLN A 5 -0.83 32.27 -4.60
N LYS A 6 -1.34 32.77 -3.47
CA LYS A 6 -1.88 31.95 -2.37
C LYS A 6 -3.02 31.02 -2.83
N VAL A 7 -3.77 31.46 -3.83
CA VAL A 7 -4.85 30.69 -4.48
C VAL A 7 -4.31 29.44 -5.20
N ASP A 8 -3.19 29.53 -5.94
CA ASP A 8 -2.59 28.37 -6.61
C ASP A 8 -2.11 27.30 -5.59
N LEU A 9 -1.67 27.73 -4.40
CA LEU A 9 -1.28 26.86 -3.29
C LEU A 9 -2.47 26.16 -2.62
N ASP A 10 -3.62 26.84 -2.58
CA ASP A 10 -4.84 26.34 -1.95
C ASP A 10 -5.57 25.36 -2.89
N THR A 11 -5.63 25.62 -4.19
CA THR A 11 -6.17 24.69 -5.20
C THR A 11 -5.32 23.42 -5.32
N PHE A 12 -3.98 23.54 -5.33
CA PHE A 12 -3.07 22.39 -5.32
C PHE A 12 -3.26 21.49 -4.07
N LYS A 13 -3.54 22.12 -2.91
CA LYS A 13 -3.84 21.41 -1.66
C LYS A 13 -5.16 20.64 -1.73
N GLU A 14 -6.22 21.21 -2.29
CA GLU A 14 -7.54 20.57 -2.33
C GLU A 14 -7.60 19.34 -3.25
N THR A 15 -6.97 19.39 -4.43
CA THR A 15 -6.95 18.26 -5.37
C THR A 15 -6.08 17.10 -4.86
N HIS A 16 -4.91 17.39 -4.28
CA HIS A 16 -4.09 16.38 -3.59
C HIS A 16 -4.81 15.83 -2.36
N GLN A 17 -5.63 16.63 -1.67
CA GLN A 17 -6.40 16.19 -0.52
C GLN A 17 -7.43 15.12 -0.87
N ARG A 18 -8.09 15.12 -2.05
CA ARG A 18 -9.06 14.05 -2.40
C ARG A 18 -8.41 12.70 -2.66
N ARG A 19 -7.33 12.64 -3.44
CA ARG A 19 -6.52 11.41 -3.61
C ARG A 19 -5.95 10.95 -2.28
N MET A 20 -5.37 11.87 -1.49
CA MET A 20 -4.90 11.59 -0.13
C MET A 20 -6.04 11.14 0.81
N GLN A 21 -7.27 11.60 0.62
CA GLN A 21 -8.43 11.19 1.41
C GLN A 21 -8.88 9.78 1.05
N GLN A 22 -8.96 9.42 -0.24
CA GLN A 22 -9.25 8.05 -0.67
C GLN A 22 -8.16 7.08 -0.20
N ASP A 23 -6.89 7.47 -0.34
CA ASP A 23 -5.73 6.77 0.20
C ASP A 23 -5.84 6.60 1.72
N ARG A 24 -6.14 7.69 2.46
CA ARG A 24 -6.32 7.66 3.91
C ARG A 24 -7.49 6.79 4.35
N ILE A 25 -8.59 6.77 3.59
CA ILE A 25 -9.74 5.92 3.86
C ILE A 25 -9.34 4.45 3.69
N LYS A 26 -8.65 4.10 2.60
CA LYS A 26 -8.14 2.72 2.38
C LYS A 26 -7.10 2.30 3.44
N GLN A 27 -6.22 3.20 3.87
CA GLN A 27 -5.27 2.92 4.96
C GLN A 27 -5.95 2.67 6.31
N ARG A 28 -7.07 3.35 6.61
CA ARG A 28 -7.83 3.12 7.85
C ARG A 28 -8.50 1.75 7.90
N ILE A 29 -8.73 1.11 6.76
CA ILE A 29 -9.34 -0.23 6.70
C ILE A 29 -8.37 -1.26 7.28
N PHE A 30 -7.09 -1.19 6.90
CA PHE A 30 -6.11 -2.19 7.30
C PHE A 30 -5.21 -1.76 8.45
N TYR A 31 -5.09 -0.47 8.80
CA TYR A 31 -4.19 -0.01 9.85
C TYR A 31 -4.86 0.95 10.84
N ASP A 32 -4.80 0.58 12.12
CA ASP A 32 -5.21 1.41 13.26
C ASP A 32 -4.00 2.14 13.84
N ARG A 33 -3.84 3.40 13.42
CA ARG A 33 -2.76 4.27 13.88
C ARG A 33 -2.79 4.57 15.38
N LYS A 34 -3.96 4.56 16.02
CA LYS A 34 -4.09 4.90 17.44
C LYS A 34 -3.52 3.79 18.31
N ASN A 35 -3.85 2.54 17.96
CA ASN A 35 -3.46 1.37 18.72
C ASN A 35 -2.22 0.66 18.15
N ASN A 36 -1.72 1.11 17.00
CA ASN A 36 -0.59 0.54 16.26
C ASN A 36 -0.80 -0.93 15.88
N TYR A 37 -1.98 -1.22 15.31
CA TYR A 37 -2.36 -2.55 14.84
C TYR A 37 -2.63 -2.56 13.34
N ALA A 38 -2.26 -3.64 12.67
CA ALA A 38 -2.55 -3.83 11.26
C ALA A 38 -3.25 -5.17 11.00
N PHE A 39 -4.13 -5.17 9.99
CA PHE A 39 -4.77 -6.36 9.50
C PHE A 39 -3.73 -7.41 9.11
N TYR A 40 -3.99 -8.65 9.48
CA TYR A 40 -3.12 -9.80 9.29
C TYR A 40 -1.75 -9.74 9.96
N GLN A 41 -1.51 -8.75 10.83
CA GLN A 41 -0.34 -8.75 11.71
C GLN A 41 -0.33 -10.03 12.56
N ARG A 42 0.87 -10.58 12.72
CA ARG A 42 1.09 -11.79 13.53
C ARG A 42 1.14 -11.48 15.02
N PHE A 43 0.46 -12.33 15.77
CA PHE A 43 0.47 -12.36 17.23
C PHE A 43 0.77 -13.79 17.70
N SER A 44 1.34 -13.92 18.88
CA SER A 44 1.56 -15.19 19.55
C SER A 44 1.54 -15.07 21.06
N SER A 45 1.52 -16.22 21.72
CA SER A 45 1.70 -16.40 23.15
C SER A 45 2.24 -17.80 23.43
N ASP A 46 2.50 -18.12 24.70
CA ASP A 46 2.91 -19.47 25.11
C ASP A 46 1.85 -20.54 24.78
N GLN A 47 0.58 -20.14 24.68
CA GLN A 47 -0.55 -21.03 24.38
C GLN A 47 -0.86 -21.10 22.89
N ILE A 48 -0.69 -19.99 22.16
CA ILE A 48 -1.04 -19.87 20.75
C ILE A 48 0.21 -19.52 19.95
N ARG A 49 0.68 -20.49 19.16
CA ARG A 49 1.87 -20.33 18.32
C ARG A 49 1.74 -19.26 17.25
N GLU A 50 0.55 -19.12 16.67
CA GLU A 50 0.28 -18.13 15.63
C GLU A 50 -1.19 -17.72 15.64
N ALA A 51 -1.42 -16.41 15.71
CA ALA A 51 -2.71 -15.78 15.50
C ALA A 51 -2.55 -14.60 14.52
N ARG A 52 -3.60 -14.32 13.76
CA ARG A 52 -3.65 -13.21 12.80
C ARG A 52 -4.71 -12.22 13.20
N LEU A 53 -4.35 -10.95 13.29
CA LEU A 53 -5.34 -9.90 13.55
C LEU A 53 -6.26 -9.74 12.34
N ILE A 54 -7.57 -9.80 12.50
CA ILE A 54 -8.55 -9.68 11.42
C ILE A 54 -9.66 -8.68 11.78
N ARG A 55 -10.52 -8.35 10.81
CA ARG A 55 -11.72 -7.54 11.02
C ARG A 55 -12.97 -8.43 10.95
N MET A 56 -13.68 -8.55 12.06
CA MET A 56 -14.99 -9.20 12.13
C MET A 56 -16.06 -8.13 12.43
N LYS A 57 -16.99 -7.90 11.48
CA LYS A 57 -18.08 -6.90 11.61
C LYS A 57 -17.56 -5.53 12.06
N ASP A 58 -16.54 -5.02 11.36
CA ASP A 58 -15.84 -3.75 11.66
C ASP A 58 -15.13 -3.66 13.01
N LYS A 59 -14.97 -4.77 13.74
CA LYS A 59 -14.19 -4.83 14.98
C LYS A 59 -12.94 -5.68 14.78
N TRP A 60 -11.87 -5.32 15.49
CA TRP A 60 -10.70 -6.18 15.55
C TRP A 60 -11.05 -7.52 16.22
N ALA A 61 -10.46 -8.59 15.71
CA ALA A 61 -10.59 -9.97 16.19
C ALA A 61 -9.30 -10.72 15.85
N PHE A 62 -9.19 -11.97 16.29
CA PHE A 62 -8.06 -12.83 15.97
C PHE A 62 -8.53 -14.10 15.27
N LEU A 63 -7.79 -14.50 14.24
CA LEU A 63 -7.86 -15.82 13.63
C LEU A 63 -6.73 -16.68 14.20
N LEU A 64 -7.08 -17.73 14.94
CA LEU A 64 -6.12 -18.66 15.54
C LEU A 64 -5.71 -19.71 14.51
N LEU A 65 -4.40 -19.96 14.36
CA LEU A 65 -3.87 -20.94 13.43
C LEU A 65 -3.24 -22.14 14.17
N PRO A 66 -3.39 -23.37 13.65
CA PRO A 66 -4.05 -23.75 12.40
C PRO A 66 -5.56 -24.03 12.53
N SER A 67 -6.17 -23.85 13.71
CA SER A 67 -7.57 -24.25 13.95
C SER A 67 -8.57 -23.49 13.06
N GLY A 68 -8.23 -22.28 12.62
CA GLY A 68 -9.14 -21.41 11.86
C GLY A 68 -10.23 -20.79 12.75
N GLU A 69 -10.09 -20.89 14.07
CA GLU A 69 -11.06 -20.34 15.01
C GLU A 69 -10.93 -18.81 15.06
N GLU A 70 -12.06 -18.12 14.96
CA GLU A 70 -12.14 -16.67 15.14
C GLU A 70 -12.55 -16.33 16.57
N VAL A 71 -11.73 -15.56 17.26
CA VAL A 71 -11.99 -15.11 18.63
C VAL A 71 -12.02 -13.59 18.70
N SER A 72 -12.80 -13.07 19.66
CA SER A 72 -12.89 -11.63 19.86
C SER A 72 -11.54 -11.04 20.26
N PHE A 73 -11.32 -9.74 20.00
CA PHE A 73 -10.08 -9.08 20.43
C PHE A 73 -9.83 -9.20 21.94
N ASN A 74 -10.85 -9.01 22.77
CA ASN A 74 -10.72 -9.13 24.22
C ASN A 74 -10.36 -10.56 24.64
N GLU A 75 -10.94 -11.56 24.00
CA GLU A 75 -10.58 -12.94 24.28
C GLU A 75 -9.12 -13.23 23.89
N GLY A 76 -8.68 -12.78 22.72
CA GLY A 76 -7.29 -12.89 22.29
C GLY A 76 -6.31 -12.26 23.28
N ILE A 77 -6.59 -11.03 23.74
CA ILE A 77 -5.70 -10.31 24.65
C ILE A 77 -5.74 -10.86 26.08
N TYR A 78 -6.92 -11.11 26.66
CA TYR A 78 -7.04 -11.39 28.10
C TYR A 78 -7.08 -12.88 28.44
N LYS A 79 -7.56 -13.74 27.53
CA LYS A 79 -7.62 -15.20 27.77
C LYS A 79 -6.41 -15.91 27.18
N PHE A 80 -6.05 -15.56 25.95
CA PHE A 80 -4.92 -16.18 25.24
C PHE A 80 -3.61 -15.42 25.37
N GLU A 81 -3.62 -14.24 26.02
CA GLU A 81 -2.44 -13.41 26.26
C GLU A 81 -1.65 -13.08 24.99
N LEU A 82 -2.36 -12.91 23.86
CA LEU A 82 -1.74 -12.63 22.57
C LEU A 82 -1.03 -11.29 22.57
N THR A 83 0.22 -11.29 22.12
CA THR A 83 1.03 -10.07 21.91
C THR A 83 1.55 -10.03 20.48
N PRO A 84 1.76 -8.83 19.89
CA PRO A 84 2.27 -8.72 18.53
C PRO A 84 3.72 -9.22 18.47
N ASP A 85 4.04 -10.03 17.47
CA ASP A 85 5.38 -10.63 17.31
C ASP A 85 6.44 -9.59 16.92
N TYR A 86 6.00 -8.46 16.37
CA TYR A 86 6.86 -7.36 15.95
C TYR A 86 6.11 -6.03 16.00
N PRO A 87 6.83 -4.90 16.23
CA PRO A 87 6.25 -3.58 16.17
C PRO A 87 6.00 -3.16 14.72
N LEU A 88 5.06 -2.24 14.53
CA LEU A 88 4.77 -1.62 13.24
C LEU A 88 5.43 -0.24 13.12
N THR A 89 5.93 0.07 11.92
CA THR A 89 6.50 1.38 11.59
C THR A 89 5.66 2.09 10.54
N PHE A 90 5.06 3.24 10.91
CA PHE A 90 4.33 4.05 9.93
C PHE A 90 5.25 4.63 8.85
N GLY A 91 6.45 5.07 9.26
CA GLY A 91 7.49 5.57 8.36
C GLY A 91 7.15 6.86 7.61
N LYS A 92 8.02 7.24 6.68
CA LYS A 92 7.84 8.39 5.79
C LYS A 92 7.32 7.92 4.44
N ARG A 93 6.43 8.72 3.85
CA ARG A 93 5.92 8.45 2.51
C ARG A 93 7.00 8.69 1.46
N THR A 94 7.18 7.73 0.55
CA THR A 94 8.12 7.83 -0.57
C THR A 94 7.54 8.74 -1.65
N GLY A 95 8.39 9.58 -2.25
CA GLY A 95 8.01 10.50 -3.33
C GLY A 95 8.02 9.88 -4.73
N THR A 96 8.32 8.59 -4.86
CA THR A 96 8.32 7.89 -6.16
C THR A 96 6.88 7.84 -6.71
N PRO A 97 6.67 8.02 -8.01
CA PRO A 97 5.34 7.94 -8.63
C PRO A 97 4.81 6.50 -8.62
N GLY A 98 3.49 6.35 -8.78
CA GLY A 98 2.83 5.05 -8.90
C GLY A 98 2.94 4.11 -7.70
N TYR A 99 2.46 2.89 -7.88
CA TYR A 99 2.64 1.77 -6.97
C TYR A 99 2.95 0.52 -7.80
N ALA A 100 3.65 -0.44 -7.21
CA ALA A 100 3.59 -1.83 -7.68
C ALA A 100 2.32 -2.47 -7.12
N LYS A 101 1.67 -3.33 -7.90
CA LYS A 101 0.44 -4.02 -7.50
C LYS A 101 0.69 -5.53 -7.49
N ILE A 102 0.56 -6.12 -6.30
CA ILE A 102 0.61 -7.57 -6.09
C ILE A 102 -0.81 -8.02 -5.76
N SER A 103 -1.40 -8.83 -6.62
CA SER A 103 -2.83 -9.14 -6.58
C SER A 103 -3.10 -10.62 -6.27
N ALA A 104 -4.33 -10.90 -5.84
CA ALA A 104 -4.82 -12.27 -5.61
C ALA A 104 -3.92 -13.10 -4.67
N LEU A 105 -3.44 -12.46 -3.59
CA LEU A 105 -2.71 -13.11 -2.50
C LEU A 105 -3.70 -13.87 -1.60
N PRO A 106 -3.68 -15.22 -1.55
CA PRO A 106 -4.62 -15.97 -0.72
C PRO A 106 -4.22 -15.86 0.75
N LEU A 107 -5.12 -15.41 1.62
CA LEU A 107 -4.81 -15.19 3.05
C LEU A 107 -4.37 -16.48 3.74
N GLY A 108 -5.04 -17.60 3.46
CA GLY A 108 -4.71 -18.91 4.02
C GLY A 108 -3.35 -19.50 3.58
N TYR A 109 -2.68 -18.90 2.59
CA TYR A 109 -1.41 -19.41 2.08
C TYR A 109 -0.22 -18.96 2.93
N SER A 110 0.73 -19.87 3.18
CA SER A 110 1.88 -19.59 4.07
C SER A 110 2.78 -18.50 3.53
N LEU A 111 3.06 -18.47 2.22
CA LEU A 111 3.93 -17.43 1.64
C LEU A 111 3.26 -16.04 1.68
N THR A 112 1.92 -15.96 1.60
CA THR A 112 1.19 -14.70 1.83
C THR A 112 1.40 -14.19 3.25
N ARG A 113 1.23 -15.07 4.25
CA ARG A 113 1.45 -14.74 5.66
C ARG A 113 2.88 -14.25 5.92
N GLN A 114 3.86 -15.00 5.43
CA GLN A 114 5.27 -14.65 5.59
C GLN A 114 5.62 -13.33 4.88
N PHE A 115 5.06 -13.08 3.70
CA PHE A 115 5.27 -11.81 3.00
C PHE A 115 4.67 -10.63 3.75
N ILE A 116 3.48 -10.77 4.34
CA ILE A 116 2.88 -9.70 5.16
C ILE A 116 3.72 -9.44 6.42
N ASP A 117 4.26 -10.49 7.05
CA ASP A 117 5.18 -10.35 8.19
C ASP A 117 6.42 -9.56 7.79
N LEU A 118 7.04 -9.91 6.66
CA LEU A 118 8.19 -9.24 6.08
C LEU A 118 7.88 -7.77 5.74
N LEU A 119 6.72 -7.53 5.13
CA LEU A 119 6.23 -6.20 4.75
C LEU A 119 6.09 -5.30 5.97
N TYR A 120 5.58 -5.81 7.09
CA TYR A 120 5.42 -5.02 8.31
C TYR A 120 6.70 -4.84 9.10
N GLN A 121 7.61 -5.80 9.06
CA GLN A 121 8.90 -5.69 9.75
C GLN A 121 9.87 -4.76 9.03
N GLN A 122 9.88 -4.75 7.69
CA GLN A 122 10.87 -4.02 6.90
C GLN A 122 10.28 -2.83 6.12
N GLY A 123 8.98 -2.83 5.86
CA GLY A 123 8.29 -1.78 5.12
C GLY A 123 7.76 -0.65 6.00
N SER A 124 7.41 0.46 5.36
CA SER A 124 6.73 1.58 6.00
C SER A 124 5.25 1.56 5.65
N ILE A 125 4.36 1.51 6.64
CA ILE A 125 2.90 1.42 6.39
C ILE A 125 2.36 2.61 5.58
N SER A 126 2.98 3.79 5.69
CA SER A 126 2.62 4.98 4.90
C SER A 126 2.78 4.79 3.39
N ASN A 127 3.49 3.75 2.96
CA ASN A 127 3.78 3.39 1.56
C ASN A 127 2.99 2.16 1.07
N VAL A 128 2.04 1.69 1.88
CA VAL A 128 1.26 0.49 1.61
C VAL A 128 -0.22 0.83 1.53
N TYR A 129 -0.90 0.21 0.58
CA TYR A 129 -2.36 0.11 0.53
C TYR A 129 -2.75 -1.35 0.39
N MET A 130 -3.80 -1.74 1.08
CA MET A 130 -4.35 -3.08 0.98
C MET A 130 -5.80 -2.97 0.56
N ASP A 131 -6.17 -3.76 -0.44
CA ASP A 131 -7.55 -4.08 -0.77
C ASP A 131 -7.82 -5.50 -0.29
N ILE A 132 -8.73 -5.62 0.67
CA ILE A 132 -8.97 -6.86 1.41
C ILE A 132 -10.34 -7.38 1.02
N GLN A 133 -10.37 -8.59 0.47
CA GLN A 133 -11.56 -9.36 0.17
C GLN A 133 -11.63 -10.58 1.11
N GLU A 134 -12.73 -11.32 1.12
CA GLU A 134 -12.97 -12.39 2.10
C GLU A 134 -11.84 -13.43 2.19
N SER A 135 -11.28 -13.87 1.05
CA SER A 135 -10.24 -14.91 1.01
C SER A 135 -8.92 -14.46 0.41
N GLN A 136 -8.85 -13.25 -0.13
CA GLN A 136 -7.72 -12.74 -0.88
C GLN A 136 -7.45 -11.27 -0.57
N MET A 137 -6.22 -10.85 -0.85
CA MET A 137 -5.78 -9.47 -0.73
C MET A 137 -5.04 -9.03 -1.99
N ALA A 138 -5.18 -7.76 -2.34
CA ALA A 138 -4.25 -7.06 -3.20
C ALA A 138 -3.46 -6.01 -2.38
N ILE A 139 -2.17 -5.89 -2.67
CA ILE A 139 -1.26 -4.94 -2.02
C ILE A 139 -0.72 -4.00 -3.08
N LEU A 140 -0.90 -2.70 -2.84
CA LEU A 140 -0.20 -1.66 -3.58
C LEU A 140 0.95 -1.13 -2.73
N LEU A 141 2.15 -1.10 -3.31
CA LEU A 141 3.39 -0.81 -2.60
C LEU A 141 4.21 0.24 -3.34
N LYS A 142 4.66 1.30 -2.64
CA LYS A 142 5.72 2.17 -3.18
C LYS A 142 7.04 1.42 -3.22
N ASP A 143 7.95 1.85 -4.08
CA ASP A 143 9.30 1.30 -4.21
C ASP A 143 9.92 0.94 -2.86
N THR A 144 10.12 -0.35 -2.64
CA THR A 144 10.60 -0.92 -1.38
C THR A 144 11.55 -2.07 -1.66
N SER A 145 12.57 -2.20 -0.83
CA SER A 145 13.51 -3.32 -0.86
C SER A 145 13.32 -4.16 0.39
N PHE A 146 13.33 -5.48 0.20
CA PHE A 146 13.26 -6.46 1.28
C PHE A 146 14.52 -7.33 1.26
N HIS A 147 14.99 -7.68 2.45
CA HIS A 147 16.13 -8.55 2.68
C HIS A 147 15.67 -9.85 3.34
N ASP A 148 16.53 -10.87 3.29
CA ASP A 148 16.28 -12.21 3.83
C ASP A 148 15.03 -12.89 3.25
N VAL A 149 14.78 -12.65 1.96
CA VAL A 149 13.62 -13.19 1.23
C VAL A 149 13.95 -14.59 0.70
N PRO A 150 13.21 -15.64 1.11
CA PRO A 150 13.36 -16.97 0.53
C PRO A 150 13.05 -16.98 -0.97
N ALA A 151 13.79 -17.76 -1.76
CA ALA A 151 13.60 -17.85 -3.20
C ALA A 151 12.16 -18.24 -3.60
N GLU A 152 11.54 -19.16 -2.85
CA GLU A 152 10.14 -19.55 -3.07
C GLU A 152 9.15 -18.38 -2.90
N MET A 153 9.40 -17.49 -1.93
CA MET A 153 8.58 -16.30 -1.72
C MET A 153 8.79 -15.32 -2.86
N ALA A 154 10.04 -15.10 -3.29
CA ALA A 154 10.34 -14.21 -4.40
C ALA A 154 9.61 -14.64 -5.69
N HIS A 155 9.69 -15.93 -6.05
CA HIS A 155 8.96 -16.48 -7.21
C HIS A 155 7.44 -16.44 -7.04
N PHE A 156 6.94 -16.67 -5.83
CA PHE A 156 5.52 -16.53 -5.55
C PHE A 156 5.04 -15.09 -5.79
N LEU A 157 5.76 -14.08 -5.30
CA LEU A 157 5.42 -12.67 -5.50
C LEU A 157 5.53 -12.26 -6.97
N GLU A 158 6.56 -12.72 -7.67
CA GLU A 158 6.71 -12.50 -9.12
C GLU A 158 5.52 -13.07 -9.90
N SER A 159 5.02 -14.26 -9.53
CA SER A 159 3.82 -14.86 -10.15
C SER A 159 2.50 -14.12 -9.86
N LYS A 160 2.50 -13.23 -8.86
CA LYS A 160 1.33 -12.45 -8.40
C LYS A 160 1.43 -10.96 -8.73
N LEU A 161 2.53 -10.54 -9.36
CA LEU A 161 2.75 -9.17 -9.79
C LEU A 161 1.83 -8.86 -10.97
N GLU A 162 0.95 -7.88 -10.80
CA GLU A 162 0.06 -7.38 -11.85
C GLU A 162 0.64 -6.11 -12.49
N GLU A 163 1.18 -5.20 -11.67
CA GLU A 163 1.79 -3.95 -12.12
C GLU A 163 3.11 -3.70 -11.39
N GLY A 164 4.08 -3.12 -12.08
CA GLY A 164 5.42 -2.84 -11.55
C GLY A 164 6.47 -3.87 -11.95
N LYS A 165 7.55 -3.91 -11.18
CA LYS A 165 8.71 -4.79 -11.42
C LYS A 165 9.22 -5.35 -10.09
N ILE A 166 9.53 -6.65 -10.08
CA ILE A 166 10.31 -7.27 -9.01
C ILE A 166 11.70 -7.58 -9.56
N THR A 167 12.74 -7.06 -8.91
CA THR A 167 14.13 -7.41 -9.18
C THR A 167 14.64 -8.29 -8.05
N ILE A 168 15.03 -9.52 -8.36
CA ILE A 168 15.54 -10.50 -7.39
C ILE A 168 17.07 -10.52 -7.46
N HIS A 169 17.74 -10.36 -6.32
CA HIS A 169 19.19 -10.49 -6.23
C HIS A 169 19.57 -11.19 -4.92
N GLN A 170 20.07 -12.42 -5.02
CA GLN A 170 20.35 -13.29 -3.87
C GLN A 170 19.10 -13.43 -2.98
N ASN A 171 19.20 -13.12 -1.68
CA ASN A 171 18.08 -13.15 -0.73
C ASN A 171 17.42 -11.78 -0.58
N GLN A 172 17.48 -10.94 -1.61
CA GLN A 172 16.86 -9.62 -1.61
C GLN A 172 15.93 -9.48 -2.79
N ILE A 173 14.81 -8.79 -2.57
CA ILE A 173 13.92 -8.36 -3.65
C ILE A 173 13.72 -6.86 -3.58
N LYS A 174 13.67 -6.23 -4.75
CA LYS A 174 13.24 -4.85 -4.92
C LYS A 174 11.93 -4.84 -5.68
N ILE A 175 10.89 -4.27 -5.09
CA ILE A 175 9.57 -4.13 -5.71
C ILE A 175 9.38 -2.67 -6.07
N GLU A 176 9.18 -2.37 -7.34
CA GLU A 176 9.16 -1.00 -7.90
C GLU A 176 7.91 -0.78 -8.75
N SER A 177 7.38 0.45 -8.73
CA SER A 177 6.33 0.84 -9.65
C SER A 177 6.83 0.83 -11.11
N SER A 178 5.92 0.61 -12.05
CA SER A 178 6.16 0.78 -13.48
C SER A 178 6.06 2.24 -13.92
N GLU A 179 5.66 3.16 -13.02
CA GLU A 179 5.62 4.59 -13.31
C GLU A 179 6.98 5.25 -13.12
N THR A 180 7.32 6.16 -14.03
CA THR A 180 8.53 6.98 -13.93
C THR A 180 8.20 8.45 -14.20
N ILE A 181 9.01 9.35 -13.65
CA ILE A 181 8.83 10.79 -13.88
C ILE A 181 9.46 11.14 -15.24
N LEU A 182 8.63 11.59 -16.17
CA LEU A 182 9.07 12.21 -17.41
C LEU A 182 9.01 13.74 -17.29
N SER A 183 10.12 14.41 -17.55
CA SER A 183 10.19 15.89 -17.60
C SER A 183 10.31 16.36 -19.03
N ILE A 184 9.40 17.24 -19.48
CA ILE A 184 9.35 17.76 -20.85
C ILE A 184 9.37 19.28 -20.86
N ALA A 185 9.99 19.86 -21.90
CA ALA A 185 9.86 21.28 -22.22
C ALA A 185 8.76 21.47 -23.26
N VAL A 186 7.80 22.35 -22.97
CA VAL A 186 6.69 22.69 -23.87
C VAL A 186 6.58 24.21 -24.00
N SER A 187 5.91 24.70 -25.04
CA SER A 187 5.62 26.13 -25.16
C SER A 187 4.70 26.60 -24.03
N ASN A 188 4.77 27.88 -23.68
CA ASN A 188 3.86 28.47 -22.68
C ASN A 188 2.39 28.27 -23.07
N GLU A 189 2.06 28.41 -24.36
CA GLU A 189 0.70 28.19 -24.85
C GLU A 189 0.19 26.77 -24.57
N ILE A 190 1.02 25.74 -24.79
CA ILE A 190 0.63 24.34 -24.49
C ILE A 190 0.48 24.15 -22.98
N LYS A 191 1.40 24.72 -22.19
CA LYS A 191 1.33 24.66 -20.73
C LYS A 191 0.05 25.29 -20.19
N ASP A 192 -0.34 26.44 -20.72
CA ASP A 192 -1.55 27.17 -20.31
C ASP A 192 -2.82 26.38 -20.68
N LYS A 193 -2.87 25.78 -21.87
CA LYS A 193 -3.97 24.86 -22.26
C LYS A 193 -4.10 23.66 -21.32
N ILE A 194 -2.97 23.04 -20.93
CA ILE A 194 -2.99 21.93 -19.96
C ILE A 194 -3.50 22.41 -18.59
N LYS A 195 -3.12 23.62 -18.16
CA LYS A 195 -3.60 24.22 -16.90
C LYS A 195 -5.11 24.45 -16.95
N GLU A 196 -5.61 25.08 -18.01
CA GLU A 196 -7.05 25.34 -18.19
C GLU A 196 -7.87 24.04 -18.18
N MET A 197 -7.40 22.99 -18.86
CA MET A 197 -8.05 21.68 -18.85
C MET A 197 -8.05 21.04 -17.45
N ALA A 198 -6.97 21.20 -16.70
CA ALA A 198 -6.86 20.67 -15.34
C ALA A 198 -7.86 21.36 -14.40
N ASP A 199 -7.95 22.69 -14.48
CA ASP A 199 -8.89 23.50 -13.70
C ASP A 199 -10.35 23.17 -14.04
N GLN A 200 -10.67 23.00 -15.33
CA GLN A 200 -12.03 22.63 -15.79
C GLN A 200 -12.47 21.24 -15.32
N GLN A 201 -11.52 20.31 -15.17
CA GLN A 201 -11.80 18.91 -14.83
C GLN A 201 -11.54 18.58 -13.36
N ASP A 202 -11.25 19.60 -12.53
CA ASP A 202 -10.91 19.47 -11.11
C ASP A 202 -9.85 18.38 -10.88
N THR A 203 -8.79 18.43 -11.70
CA THR A 203 -7.68 17.46 -11.69
C THR A 203 -6.33 18.17 -11.78
N SER A 204 -5.23 17.42 -11.78
CA SER A 204 -3.89 17.99 -11.87
C SER A 204 -3.41 18.12 -13.31
N MET A 205 -2.50 19.08 -13.57
CA MET A 205 -1.81 19.19 -14.86
C MET A 205 -1.08 17.89 -15.24
N GLN A 206 -0.57 17.15 -14.25
CA GLN A 206 0.06 15.83 -14.47
C GLN A 206 -0.95 14.81 -14.97
N GLU A 207 -2.16 14.78 -14.42
CA GLU A 207 -3.25 13.88 -14.86
C GLU A 207 -3.63 14.15 -16.32
N ILE A 208 -3.80 15.43 -16.66
CA ILE A 208 -4.12 15.86 -18.03
C ILE A 208 -3.00 15.47 -18.99
N ALA A 209 -1.75 15.77 -18.64
CA ALA A 209 -0.60 15.45 -19.48
C ALA A 209 -0.44 13.93 -19.67
N SER A 210 -0.62 13.15 -18.61
CA SER A 210 -0.56 11.67 -18.68
C SER A 210 -1.65 11.14 -19.60
N ARG A 211 -2.90 11.61 -19.44
CA ARG A 211 -4.01 11.19 -20.32
C ARG A 211 -3.76 11.52 -21.78
N ILE A 212 -3.24 12.71 -22.10
CA ILE A 212 -2.91 13.10 -23.49
C ILE A 212 -1.86 12.15 -24.08
N ILE A 213 -0.83 11.81 -23.30
CA ILE A 213 0.22 10.87 -23.71
C ILE A 213 -0.38 9.47 -23.91
N ASP A 214 -1.19 8.99 -22.97
CA ASP A 214 -1.83 7.68 -23.04
C ASP A 214 -2.77 7.58 -24.25
N GLU A 215 -3.58 8.60 -24.52
CA GLU A 215 -4.47 8.66 -25.68
C GLU A 215 -3.72 8.59 -27.02
N TYR A 216 -2.46 9.07 -27.05
CA TYR A 216 -1.61 9.02 -28.24
C TYR A 216 -0.98 7.63 -28.44
N PHE A 217 -0.48 7.01 -27.37
CA PHE A 217 0.23 5.72 -27.43
C PHE A 217 -0.66 4.48 -27.28
N SER A 218 -1.89 4.63 -26.78
CA SER A 218 -2.85 3.53 -26.59
C SER A 218 -3.75 3.29 -27.81
N LYS A 219 -3.41 3.89 -28.96
CA LYS A 219 -3.99 3.59 -30.28
C LYS A 219 -3.07 2.65 -31.06
#